data_AF-A0A7F8RCH3-F1
#
_entry.id   AF-A0A7F8RCH3-F1
#
_cell.length_a   1.000
_cell.length_b   1.000
_cell.length_c   1.000
_cell.angle_alpha   90.00
_cell.angle_beta   90.00
_cell.angle_gamma   90.00
#
_symmetry.space_group_name_H-M   'P 1'
#
loop_
_entity.id
_entity.type
_entity.pdbx_description
1 polymer ?
#
loop_
_entity_poly.entity_id
_entity_poly.type
_entity_poly.pdbx_seq_one_letter_code
_entity_poly.pdbx_strand_id
1 'polypeptide(L)'
;MAGREGLVDTAVKTAETGYMQRRLVKSLEDLCSQYDLTVRSSTGDIIQFIYGGDGLDPAAMEGKDEPLEFKRVLDNIKSSRVRASLR
;
A
#
# COMPACT_ATOMS: atom_id res chain seq x y z
N MET A 1 39.31 -5.57 6.28
CA MET A 1 38.80 -5.55 4.89
C MET A 1 37.30 -5.26 4.79
N ALA A 2 36.63 -4.63 5.77
CA ALA A 2 35.15 -4.57 5.82
C ALA A 2 34.50 -3.24 5.34
N GLY A 3 35.22 -2.11 5.31
CA GLY A 3 34.61 -0.79 5.04
C GLY A 3 34.42 -0.45 3.55
N ARG A 4 35.27 -0.98 2.66
CA ARG A 4 35.22 -0.66 1.23
C ARG A 4 34.09 -1.39 0.52
N GLU A 5 33.80 -2.63 0.91
CA GLU A 5 32.69 -3.41 0.34
C GLU A 5 31.34 -2.75 0.60
N GLY A 6 31.09 -2.20 1.80
CA GLY A 6 29.83 -1.50 2.09
C GLY A 6 29.62 -0.22 1.28
N LEU A 7 30.68 0.55 1.02
CA LEU A 7 30.61 1.74 0.18
C LEU A 7 30.36 1.38 -1.29
N VAL A 8 31.00 0.33 -1.79
CA VAL A 8 30.81 -0.17 -3.15
C VAL A 8 29.42 -0.78 -3.31
N ASP A 9 28.96 -1.58 -2.36
CA ASP A 9 27.63 -2.21 -2.36
C ASP A 9 26.50 -1.17 -2.35
N THR A 10 26.64 -0.11 -1.55
CA THR A 10 25.67 1.01 -1.53
C THR A 10 25.62 1.71 -2.89
N ALA A 11 26.78 1.96 -3.51
CA ALA A 11 26.85 2.61 -4.82
C ALA A 11 26.25 1.74 -5.94
N VAL A 12 26.52 0.42 -5.93
CA VAL A 12 26.03 -0.53 -6.93
C VAL A 12 24.52 -0.78 -6.80
N LYS A 13 24.02 -0.99 -5.58
CA LYS A 13 22.58 -1.21 -5.31
C LYS A 13 21.71 -0.06 -5.77
N THR A 14 22.23 1.17 -5.79
CA THR A 14 21.49 2.34 -6.29
C THR A 14 21.15 2.21 -7.77
N ALA A 15 22.12 1.76 -8.59
CA ALA A 15 21.91 1.58 -10.03
C ALA A 15 20.93 0.43 -10.31
N GLU A 16 21.06 -0.68 -9.58
CA GLU A 16 20.22 -1.86 -9.76
C GLU A 16 18.77 -1.62 -9.33
N THR A 17 18.57 -1.07 -8.13
CA THR A 17 17.21 -0.79 -7.60
C THR A 17 16.51 0.30 -8.40
N GLY A 18 17.23 1.36 -8.81
CA GLY A 18 16.66 2.45 -9.61
C GLY A 18 16.24 2.00 -11.01
N TYR A 19 17.03 1.18 -11.69
CA TYR A 19 16.66 0.67 -13.02
C TYR A 19 15.47 -0.30 -12.93
N MET A 20 15.44 -1.17 -11.91
CA MET A 20 14.30 -2.05 -11.66
C MET A 20 13.01 -1.25 -11.42
N GLN A 21 13.07 -0.25 -10.53
CA GLN A 21 11.93 0.62 -10.25
C GLN A 21 11.45 1.35 -11.52
N ARG A 22 12.36 1.91 -12.33
CA ARG A 22 11.98 2.60 -13.57
C ARG A 22 11.25 1.69 -14.56
N ARG A 23 11.71 0.44 -14.72
CA ARG A 23 11.06 -0.54 -15.59
C ARG A 23 9.65 -0.89 -15.10
N LEU A 24 9.49 -1.07 -13.80
CA LEU A 24 8.19 -1.35 -13.19
C LEU A 24 7.22 -0.16 -13.34
N VAL A 25 7.68 1.06 -13.06
CA VAL A 25 6.87 2.28 -13.21
C VAL A 25 6.37 2.41 -14.65
N LYS A 26 7.25 2.29 -15.64
CA LYS A 26 6.87 2.41 -17.05
C LYS A 26 5.92 1.31 -17.53
N SER A 27 5.91 0.16 -16.87
CA SER A 27 5.00 -0.94 -17.21
C SER A 27 3.63 -0.81 -16.54
N LEU A 28 3.55 -0.10 -15.41
CA LEU A 28 2.35 -0.02 -14.56
C LEU A 28 1.68 1.35 -14.58
N GLU A 29 2.28 2.37 -15.20
CA GLU A 29 1.77 3.75 -15.20
C GLU A 29 0.42 3.94 -15.89
N ASP A 30 0.06 3.04 -16.80
CA ASP A 30 -1.21 3.06 -17.53
C ASP A 30 -2.37 2.42 -16.76
N LEU A 31 -2.10 1.75 -15.64
CA LEU A 31 -3.13 1.04 -14.86
C LEU A 31 -3.95 2.03 -14.03
N CYS A 32 -5.27 1.96 -14.18
CA CYS A 32 -6.19 2.80 -13.42
C CYS A 32 -7.36 1.99 -12.84
N SER A 33 -7.77 2.33 -11.62
CA SER A 33 -8.99 1.81 -11.00
C SER A 33 -10.20 2.55 -11.55
N GLN A 34 -11.14 1.80 -12.12
CA GLN A 34 -12.34 2.33 -12.75
C GLN A 34 -13.52 2.34 -11.78
N TYR A 35 -14.57 3.09 -12.13
CA TYR A 35 -15.78 3.23 -11.29
C TYR A 35 -16.52 1.91 -11.01
N ASP A 36 -16.29 0.88 -11.81
CA ASP A 36 -16.84 -0.46 -11.63
C ASP A 36 -15.96 -1.36 -10.73
N LEU A 37 -15.00 -0.78 -10.02
CA LEU A 37 -14.03 -1.45 -9.13
C LEU A 37 -13.02 -2.34 -9.85
N THR A 38 -12.98 -2.33 -11.19
CA THR A 38 -11.99 -3.07 -11.98
C THR A 38 -10.72 -2.24 -12.20
N VAL A 39 -9.57 -2.92 -12.31
CA VAL A 39 -8.31 -2.29 -12.74
C VAL A 39 -8.10 -2.57 -14.21
N ARG A 40 -8.02 -1.51 -15.02
CA ARG A 40 -7.89 -1.61 -16.47
C ARG A 40 -6.64 -0.89 -16.99
N SER A 41 -6.11 -1.42 -18.08
CA SER A 41 -5.08 -0.76 -18.89
C SER A 41 -5.67 0.39 -19.72
N SER A 42 -4.81 1.25 -20.27
CA SER A 42 -5.17 2.32 -21.22
C SER A 42 -5.86 1.78 -22.49
N THR A 43 -5.57 0.53 -22.89
CA THR A 43 -6.20 -0.19 -24.02
C THR A 43 -7.60 -0.72 -23.72
N GLY A 44 -8.04 -0.68 -22.45
CA GLY A 44 -9.33 -1.23 -22.02
C GLY A 44 -9.28 -2.68 -21.55
N ASP A 45 -8.11 -3.32 -21.58
CA ASP A 45 -7.92 -4.68 -21.07
C ASP A 45 -8.08 -4.72 -19.55
N ILE A 46 -8.81 -5.72 -19.04
CA ILE A 46 -9.02 -5.92 -17.60
C ILE A 46 -7.84 -6.71 -17.03
N ILE A 47 -7.14 -6.11 -16.08
CA ILE A 47 -5.97 -6.71 -15.41
C ILE A 47 -6.39 -7.34 -14.07
N GLN A 48 -7.30 -6.69 -13.34
CA GLN A 48 -7.92 -7.23 -12.13
C GLN A 48 -9.43 -6.94 -12.14
N PHE A 49 -10.24 -7.94 -11.81
CA PHE A 49 -11.71 -7.77 -11.68
C PHE A 49 -12.10 -6.97 -10.44
N ILE A 50 -11.31 -7.05 -9.39
CA ILE A 50 -11.43 -6.24 -8.18
C ILE A 50 -10.02 -5.90 -7.72
N TYR A 51 -9.77 -4.63 -7.41
CA TYR A 51 -8.47 -4.18 -6.91
C TYR A 51 -8.08 -4.95 -5.64
N GLY A 52 -6.93 -5.62 -5.62
CA GLY A 52 -6.42 -6.29 -4.42
C GLY A 52 -7.23 -7.50 -3.92
N GLY A 53 -8.32 -7.89 -4.59
CA GLY A 53 -9.24 -8.94 -4.13
C GLY A 53 -10.38 -8.44 -3.24
N ASP A 54 -10.16 -7.33 -2.53
CA ASP A 54 -11.05 -6.75 -1.53
C ASP A 54 -11.54 -5.33 -1.87
N GLY A 55 -10.90 -4.66 -2.83
CA GLY A 55 -11.22 -3.30 -3.26
C GLY A 55 -10.76 -2.22 -2.27
N LEU A 56 -9.89 -2.57 -1.31
CA LEU A 56 -9.48 -1.67 -0.24
C LEU A 56 -8.14 -1.00 -0.56
N ASP A 57 -7.98 0.25 -0.12
CA ASP A 57 -6.73 0.99 -0.26
C ASP A 57 -5.74 0.58 0.85
N PRO A 58 -4.54 0.07 0.52
CA PRO A 58 -3.49 -0.24 1.49
C PRO A 58 -3.12 0.94 2.40
N ALA A 59 -3.25 2.18 1.92
CA ALA A 59 -2.95 3.38 2.73
C ALA A 59 -4.02 3.66 3.80
N ALA A 60 -5.23 3.11 3.63
CA ALA A 60 -6.33 3.24 4.57
C ALA A 60 -6.37 2.12 5.62
N MET A 61 -5.45 1.15 5.56
CA MET A 61 -5.41 0.03 6.49
C MET A 61 -4.93 0.49 7.87
N GLU A 62 -5.72 0.23 8.91
CA GLU A 62 -5.35 0.54 10.29
C GLU A 62 -4.37 -0.50 10.87
N GLY A 63 -4.46 -1.75 10.41
CA GLY A 63 -3.66 -2.88 10.85
C GLY A 63 -2.65 -3.34 9.80
N LYS A 64 -2.04 -4.50 10.04
CA LYS A 64 -1.20 -5.17 9.05
C LYS A 64 -2.09 -5.90 8.04
N ASP A 65 -2.26 -5.31 6.85
CA ASP A 65 -3.09 -5.84 5.76
C ASP A 65 -4.57 -6.04 6.15
N GLU A 66 -5.02 -5.37 7.22
CA GLU A 66 -6.40 -5.42 7.71
C GLU A 66 -6.98 -4.01 7.85
N PRO A 67 -8.24 -3.79 7.45
CA PRO A 67 -8.83 -2.45 7.43
C PRO A 67 -9.11 -1.88 8.81
N LEU A 68 -9.44 -2.72 9.80
CA LEU A 68 -9.76 -2.26 11.15
C LEU A 68 -9.11 -3.14 12.21
N GLU A 69 -8.53 -2.49 13.23
CA GLU A 69 -8.15 -3.16 14.46
C GLU A 69 -9.30 -3.10 15.47
N PHE A 70 -10.12 -4.16 15.50
CA PHE A 70 -11.35 -4.19 16.32
C PHE A 70 -11.11 -3.91 17.82
N LYS A 71 -9.96 -4.35 18.35
CA LYS A 71 -9.60 -4.11 19.75
C LYS A 71 -9.47 -2.61 20.04
N ARG A 72 -8.73 -1.90 19.18
CA ARG A 72 -8.52 -0.46 19.26
C ARG A 72 -9.82 0.33 19.12
N VAL A 73 -10.65 -0.04 18.15
CA VAL A 73 -11.95 0.59 17.90
C VAL A 73 -12.88 0.42 19.10
N LEU A 74 -12.95 -0.78 19.65
CA LEU A 74 -13.80 -1.10 20.80
C LEU A 74 -13.37 -0.36 22.07
N ASP A 75 -12.06 -0.23 22.31
CA ASP A 75 -11.54 0.53 23.45
C ASP A 75 -11.80 2.04 23.31
N ASN A 76 -11.72 2.59 22.09
CA ASN A 76 -12.08 3.97 21.80
C ASN A 76 -13.58 4.24 22.08
N ILE A 77 -14.47 3.34 21.66
CA ILE A 77 -15.92 3.45 21.90
C ILE A 77 -16.24 3.37 23.40
N LYS A 78 -15.56 2.49 24.15
CA LYS A 78 -15.75 2.39 25.61
C LYS A 78 -15.31 3.67 26.32
N SER A 79 -14.16 4.22 25.96
CA SER A 79 -13.62 5.46 26.53
C SER A 79 -14.50 6.68 26.25
N SER A 80 -15.01 6.80 25.02
CA SER A 80 -15.90 7.90 24.64
C SER A 80 -17.25 7.84 25.36
N ARG A 81 -17.80 6.64 25.60
CA ARG A 81 -19.05 6.45 26.34
C ARG A 81 -18.94 6.85 27.82
N VAL A 82 -17.81 6.56 28.46
CA VAL A 82 -17.54 6.99 29.85
C VAL A 82 -17.47 8.51 29.96
N ARG A 83 -16.85 9.19 28.97
CA ARG A 83 -16.78 10.66 28.93
C ARG A 83 -18.14 11.34 28.68
N ALA A 84 -19.01 10.71 27.89
CA ALA A 84 -20.35 11.22 27.62
C ALA A 84 -21.30 11.09 28.82
N SER A 85 -21.10 10.08 29.68
CA SER A 85 -21.92 9.87 30.89
C SER A 85 -21.54 10.76 32.08
N LEU A 86 -20.41 11.49 31.99
CA LEU A 86 -19.88 12.39 33.03
C LEU A 86 -20.21 13.88 32.75
N ARG A 87 -21.08 14.15 31.77
CA ARG A 87 -21.73 15.45 31.51
C ARG A 87 -23.22 15.29 31.68
#